data_AF-A0AAW2B951-F1
#
_entry.id   AF-A0AAW2B951-F1
#
_cell.length_a   1.000
_cell.length_b   1.000
_cell.length_c   1.000
_cell.angle_alpha   90.00
_cell.angle_beta   90.00
_cell.angle_gamma   90.00
#
_symmetry.space_group_name_H-M   'P 1'
#
loop_
_entity.id
_entity.type
_entity.pdbx_description
1 polymer ?
#
loop_
_entity_poly.entity_id
_entity_poly.type
_entity_poly.pdbx_seq_one_letter_code
_entity_poly.pdbx_strand_id
1 'polypeptide(L)'
;MLAAVVVLFLAAGLSDSVILTKCGLKQQLQTSLTLPPNTTNVLAQIVCHVQLTSNFNTSAIKTINETEKPHESQGPRRGRSAKNVRPTKVTPKPHLESGEDKNEFWTLYGLFQLSDHVVCNSTQRHSLNLCGLTCDKLLDDNISDDVACVQVLINKMTAVIPDPETAKRIHKMISLIYQPECANAKASVYFADCPQP
;
A
#
# COMPACT_ATOMS: atom_id res chain seq x y z
N MET A 1 -48.23 16.76 31.00
CA MET A 1 -47.72 15.79 30.00
C MET A 1 -46.53 16.45 29.31
N LEU A 2 -45.29 16.10 29.69
CA LEU A 2 -44.09 16.55 28.97
C LEU A 2 -43.83 15.54 27.85
N ALA A 3 -43.99 15.97 26.59
CA ALA A 3 -43.58 15.18 25.45
C ALA A 3 -42.07 15.39 25.22
N ALA A 4 -41.26 14.36 25.49
CA ALA A 4 -39.86 14.35 25.09
C ALA A 4 -39.77 13.94 23.62
N VAL A 5 -39.38 14.88 22.75
CA VAL A 5 -39.09 14.59 21.34
C VAL A 5 -37.65 14.09 21.27
N VAL A 6 -37.48 12.78 21.08
CA VAL A 6 -36.18 12.18 20.79
C VAL A 6 -35.91 12.36 19.30
N VAL A 7 -35.04 13.31 18.95
CA VAL A 7 -34.56 13.46 17.57
C VAL A 7 -33.40 12.50 17.37
N LEU A 8 -33.69 11.35 16.76
CA LEU A 8 -32.67 10.44 16.25
C LEU A 8 -32.12 11.03 14.95
N PHE A 9 -30.97 11.70 15.04
CA PHE A 9 -30.16 12.01 13.86
C PHE A 9 -29.51 10.72 13.37
N LEU A 10 -30.20 10.00 12.50
CA LEU A 10 -29.57 9.03 11.61
C LEU A 10 -28.80 9.82 10.57
N ALA A 11 -27.50 10.07 10.83
CA ALA A 11 -26.60 10.50 9.80
C ALA A 11 -26.42 9.34 8.82
N ALA A 12 -27.21 9.35 7.75
CA ALA A 12 -26.93 8.54 6.57
C ALA A 12 -25.60 9.06 5.99
N GLY A 13 -24.53 8.28 6.15
CA GLY A 13 -23.26 8.56 5.50
C GLY A 13 -23.43 8.39 4.00
N LEU A 14 -23.75 9.47 3.30
CA LEU A 14 -23.45 9.59 1.89
C LEU A 14 -21.92 9.68 1.83
N SER A 15 -21.28 8.61 1.37
CA SER A 15 -19.85 8.59 1.11
C SER A 15 -19.58 9.43 -0.14
N ASP A 16 -19.68 10.76 0.00
CA ASP A 16 -19.18 11.70 -0.98
C ASP A 16 -17.65 11.68 -0.88
N SER A 17 -16.95 11.39 -1.98
CA SER A 17 -15.49 11.34 -1.96
C SER A 17 -14.90 12.73 -1.73
N VAL A 18 -14.08 12.92 -0.69
CA VAL A 18 -13.30 14.14 -0.48
C VAL A 18 -11.98 14.09 -1.25
N ILE A 19 -11.67 15.18 -1.96
CA ILE A 19 -10.36 15.41 -2.57
C ILE A 19 -9.56 16.34 -1.66
N LEU A 20 -8.48 15.83 -1.08
CA LEU A 20 -7.59 16.63 -0.23
C LEU A 20 -6.65 17.50 -1.07
N THR A 21 -6.12 18.56 -0.47
CA THR A 21 -5.05 19.36 -1.08
C THR A 21 -3.68 18.80 -0.69
N LYS A 22 -2.69 18.96 -1.57
CA LYS A 22 -1.29 18.59 -1.31
C LYS A 22 -0.77 19.14 0.02
N CYS A 23 -1.05 20.42 0.30
CA CYS A 23 -0.59 21.10 1.50
C CYS A 23 -1.39 20.71 2.75
N GLY A 24 -2.70 20.47 2.62
CA GLY A 24 -3.52 19.95 3.72
C GLY A 24 -3.03 18.56 4.16
N LEU A 25 -2.77 17.67 3.20
CA LEU A 25 -2.23 16.35 3.50
C LEU A 25 -0.83 16.43 4.11
N LYS A 26 0.07 17.25 3.54
CA LYS A 26 1.40 17.51 4.11
C LYS A 26 1.30 17.88 5.59
N GLN A 27 0.43 18.83 5.94
CA GLN A 27 0.28 19.30 7.32
C GLN A 27 -0.20 18.19 8.26
N GLN A 28 -1.23 17.43 7.87
CA GLN A 28 -1.73 16.32 8.70
C GLN A 28 -0.67 15.24 8.94
N LEU A 29 0.04 14.84 7.88
CA LEU A 29 1.10 13.85 7.98
C LEU A 29 2.29 14.35 8.83
N GLN A 30 2.65 15.63 8.75
CA GLN A 30 3.71 16.22 9.59
C GLN A 30 3.39 16.16 11.07
N THR A 31 2.11 16.27 11.44
CA THR A 31 1.68 16.24 12.84
C THR A 31 1.52 14.82 13.38
N SER A 32 1.06 13.88 12.53
CA SER A 32 0.68 12.54 12.97
C SER A 32 1.74 11.46 12.72
N LEU A 33 2.62 11.62 11.71
CA LEU A 33 3.67 10.64 11.44
C LEU A 33 4.95 10.95 12.22
N THR A 34 5.48 9.92 12.87
CA THR A 34 6.82 9.92 13.44
C THR A 34 7.77 9.24 12.46
N LEU A 35 8.55 10.05 11.75
CA LEU A 35 9.53 9.56 10.80
C LEU A 35 10.91 9.36 11.47
N PRO A 36 11.69 8.36 11.06
CA PRO A 36 13.05 8.16 11.57
C PRO A 36 13.94 9.41 11.38
N PRO A 37 14.96 9.61 12.23
CA PRO A 37 15.92 10.70 12.02
C PRO A 37 16.61 10.55 10.65
N ASN A 38 16.81 11.68 9.95
CA ASN A 38 17.38 11.78 8.59
C ASN A 38 16.47 11.42 7.41
N THR A 39 15.18 11.16 7.60
CA THR A 39 14.23 10.91 6.50
C THR A 39 13.43 12.15 6.10
N THR A 40 14.11 13.25 5.77
CA THR A 40 13.47 14.55 5.47
C THR A 40 12.59 14.52 4.22
N ASN A 41 12.82 13.58 3.30
CA ASN A 41 12.10 13.47 2.04
C ASN A 41 10.99 12.42 2.05
N VAL A 42 10.91 11.56 3.07
CA VAL A 42 9.92 10.47 3.12
C VAL A 42 8.49 11.00 3.05
N LEU A 43 8.23 12.11 3.74
CA LEU A 43 6.93 12.78 3.63
C LEU A 43 6.60 13.19 2.19
N ALA A 44 7.56 13.74 1.46
CA ALA A 44 7.36 14.14 0.06
C ALA A 44 7.15 12.93 -0.85
N GLN A 45 7.83 11.82 -0.58
CA GLN A 45 7.64 10.56 -1.30
C GLN A 45 6.23 10.00 -1.10
N ILE A 46 5.74 9.98 0.15
CA ILE A 46 4.37 9.54 0.48
C ILE A 46 3.33 10.43 -0.22
N VAL A 47 3.47 11.75 -0.13
CA VAL A 47 2.50 12.67 -0.76
C VAL A 47 2.57 12.60 -2.29
N CYS A 48 3.76 12.40 -2.87
CA CYS A 48 3.93 12.12 -4.29
C CYS A 48 3.20 10.83 -4.71
N HIS A 49 3.29 9.76 -3.92
CA HIS A 49 2.57 8.51 -4.16
C HIS A 49 1.06 8.73 -4.17
N VAL A 50 0.53 9.46 -3.18
CA VAL A 50 -0.89 9.84 -3.12
C VAL A 50 -1.30 10.63 -4.37
N GLN A 51 -0.51 11.63 -4.77
CA GLN A 51 -0.80 12.40 -5.98
C GLN A 51 -0.87 11.53 -7.24
N LEU A 52 0.05 10.58 -7.40
CA LEU A 52 0.13 9.74 -8.59
C LEU A 52 -0.90 8.62 -8.63
N THR A 53 -1.34 8.12 -7.48
CA THR A 53 -2.12 6.87 -7.41
C THR A 53 -3.59 7.07 -7.05
N SER A 54 -3.90 8.01 -6.15
CA SER A 54 -5.28 8.36 -5.79
C SER A 54 -5.68 9.77 -6.25
N ASN A 55 -4.72 10.59 -6.68
CA ASN A 55 -4.93 12.01 -6.96
C ASN A 55 -5.64 12.72 -5.78
N PHE A 56 -5.20 12.39 -4.56
CA PHE A 56 -5.75 12.90 -3.30
C PHE A 56 -7.22 12.56 -3.00
N ASN A 57 -7.80 11.59 -3.72
CA ASN A 57 -9.16 11.10 -3.49
C ASN A 57 -9.17 10.07 -2.35
N THR A 58 -9.92 10.35 -1.28
CA THR A 58 -10.05 9.46 -0.11
C THR A 58 -10.79 8.17 -0.40
N SER A 59 -11.62 8.11 -1.44
CA SER A 59 -12.40 6.92 -1.80
C SER A 59 -11.84 6.17 -3.02
N ALA A 60 -10.56 6.39 -3.37
CA ALA A 60 -9.95 5.76 -4.53
C ALA A 60 -9.81 4.23 -4.36
N ILE A 61 -10.21 3.47 -5.37
CA ILE A 61 -10.03 2.01 -5.42
C ILE A 61 -9.31 1.63 -6.70
N LYS A 62 -8.29 0.77 -6.59
CA LYS A 62 -7.55 0.23 -7.73
C LYS A 62 -7.29 -1.26 -7.54
N THR A 63 -7.32 -2.02 -8.62
CA THR A 63 -6.85 -3.41 -8.62
C THR A 63 -5.54 -3.51 -9.39
N ILE A 64 -4.55 -4.19 -8.82
CA ILE A 64 -3.27 -4.47 -9.47
C ILE A 64 -3.02 -5.97 -9.52
N ASN A 65 -2.29 -6.42 -10.53
CA ASN A 65 -1.87 -7.81 -10.64
C ASN A 65 -0.47 -8.02 -10.06
N GLU A 66 -0.23 -9.13 -9.38
CA GLU A 66 1.04 -9.41 -8.69
C GLU A 66 2.25 -9.52 -9.61
N THR A 67 2.07 -9.89 -10.88
CA THR A 67 3.17 -10.20 -11.81
C THR A 67 3.82 -8.99 -12.49
N GLU A 68 3.30 -7.77 -12.30
CA GLU A 68 3.96 -6.57 -12.85
C GLU A 68 5.13 -6.16 -11.95
N LYS A 69 6.29 -6.80 -12.18
CA LYS A 69 7.57 -6.31 -11.65
C LYS A 69 7.86 -4.92 -12.25
N PRO A 70 8.30 -3.93 -11.46
CA PRO A 70 8.85 -2.69 -11.99
C PRO A 70 9.99 -2.99 -12.97
N HIS A 71 9.96 -2.37 -14.14
CA HIS A 71 10.91 -2.56 -15.23
C HIS A 71 12.37 -2.51 -14.76
N GLU A 72 13.00 -3.68 -14.60
CA GLU A 72 14.45 -3.81 -14.46
C GLU A 72 15.05 -4.14 -15.83
N SER A 73 15.74 -3.16 -16.39
CA SER A 73 16.44 -3.21 -17.67
C SER A 73 17.42 -4.39 -17.71
N GLN A 74 17.08 -5.45 -18.46
CA GLN A 74 17.97 -6.58 -18.65
C GLN A 74 19.19 -6.17 -19.48
N GLY A 75 20.35 -6.08 -18.83
CA GLY A 75 21.65 -6.07 -19.51
C GLY A 75 21.96 -7.43 -20.16
N PRO A 76 22.83 -7.48 -21.19
CA PRO A 76 23.05 -8.70 -21.97
C PRO A 76 23.86 -9.72 -21.18
N ARG A 77 23.27 -10.90 -20.91
CA ARG A 77 24.00 -12.04 -20.36
C ARG A 77 24.89 -12.66 -21.44
N ARG A 78 26.20 -12.54 -21.25
CA ARG A 78 27.24 -13.26 -22.00
C ARG A 78 27.02 -14.76 -21.88
N GLY A 79 26.89 -15.44 -23.01
CA GLY A 79 26.87 -16.89 -23.10
C GLY A 79 28.23 -17.50 -22.75
N ARG A 80 28.22 -18.66 -22.08
CA ARG A 80 29.35 -19.58 -22.08
C ARG A 80 28.84 -21.02 -22.12
N SER A 81 29.38 -21.74 -23.10
CA SER A 81 28.98 -23.08 -23.54
C SER A 81 29.62 -24.21 -22.72
N ALA A 82 28.80 -25.24 -22.47
CA ALA A 82 29.03 -26.71 -22.44
C ALA A 82 30.22 -27.36 -21.70
N LYS A 83 29.88 -28.33 -20.81
CA LYS A 83 30.34 -29.75 -20.79
C LYS A 83 29.63 -30.49 -19.62
N ASN A 84 28.66 -31.39 -19.86
CA ASN A 84 28.71 -32.83 -20.18
C ASN A 84 28.91 -33.76 -18.95
N VAL A 85 27.94 -34.66 -18.65
CA VAL A 85 28.08 -36.12 -18.36
C VAL A 85 26.82 -36.74 -17.65
N ARG A 86 26.16 -37.63 -18.41
CA ARG A 86 25.38 -38.90 -18.15
C ARG A 86 24.05 -39.01 -17.35
N PRO A 87 23.17 -39.97 -17.76
CA PRO A 87 21.76 -40.05 -17.37
C PRO A 87 21.45 -41.14 -16.33
N THR A 88 20.45 -40.92 -15.46
CA THR A 88 19.84 -42.00 -14.66
C THR A 88 18.31 -41.89 -14.59
N LYS A 89 17.68 -42.89 -15.23
CA LYS A 89 16.47 -43.67 -14.89
C LYS A 89 15.20 -42.94 -14.37
N VAL A 90 14.21 -42.92 -15.25
CA VAL A 90 12.80 -42.58 -15.04
C VAL A 90 12.10 -43.60 -14.13
N THR A 91 11.32 -43.10 -13.17
CA THR A 91 10.13 -43.78 -12.63
C THR A 91 8.99 -42.75 -12.55
N PRO A 92 7.77 -43.04 -13.05
CA PRO A 92 6.67 -42.08 -13.02
C PRO A 92 5.94 -42.15 -11.67
N LYS A 93 5.83 -41.01 -10.98
CA LYS A 93 4.88 -40.83 -9.87
C LYS A 93 3.70 -40.01 -10.37
N PRO A 94 2.48 -40.26 -9.88
CA PRO A 94 1.26 -39.74 -10.48
C PRO A 94 1.19 -38.23 -10.34
N HIS A 95 0.80 -37.58 -11.45
CA HIS A 95 0.28 -36.22 -11.49
C HIS A 95 -0.75 -36.04 -10.38
N LEU A 96 -0.46 -35.16 -9.42
CA LEU A 96 -1.50 -34.32 -8.86
C LEU A 96 -1.23 -32.91 -9.38
N GLU A 97 -1.84 -32.65 -10.53
CA GLU A 97 -2.05 -31.31 -11.03
C GLU A 97 -2.91 -30.55 -10.02
N SER A 98 -2.33 -29.49 -9.46
CA SER A 98 -3.06 -28.24 -9.34
C SER A 98 -2.18 -27.17 -9.95
N GLY A 99 -2.27 -27.07 -11.29
CA GLY A 99 -1.94 -25.81 -11.93
C GLY A 99 -2.90 -24.77 -11.39
N GLU A 100 -2.39 -23.82 -10.62
CA GLU A 100 -3.08 -22.56 -10.39
C GLU A 100 -2.16 -21.48 -10.93
N ASP A 101 -2.51 -20.95 -12.09
CA ASP A 101 -2.03 -19.66 -12.56
C ASP A 101 -2.53 -18.60 -11.55
N LYS A 102 -1.84 -18.44 -10.42
CA LYS A 102 -2.21 -17.46 -9.40
C LYS A 102 -1.77 -16.07 -9.83
N ASN A 103 -2.53 -15.47 -10.74
CA ASN A 103 -2.63 -14.01 -10.76
C ASN A 103 -3.34 -13.58 -9.46
N GLU A 104 -2.56 -13.41 -8.39
CA GLU A 104 -3.06 -12.86 -7.14
C GLU A 104 -3.27 -11.35 -7.33
N PHE A 105 -4.54 -10.95 -7.41
CA PHE A 105 -4.92 -9.54 -7.55
C PHE A 105 -5.00 -8.87 -6.19
N TRP A 106 -4.35 -7.72 -6.06
CA TRP A 106 -4.41 -6.87 -4.89
C TRP A 106 -5.41 -5.76 -5.13
N THR A 107 -6.35 -5.56 -4.22
CA THR A 107 -7.19 -4.38 -4.23
C THR A 107 -6.59 -3.35 -3.28
N LEU A 108 -6.38 -2.14 -3.79
CA LEU A 108 -5.82 -1.01 -3.08
C LEU A 108 -6.94 -0.02 -2.78
N TYR A 109 -6.95 0.49 -1.55
CA TYR A 109 -8.01 1.31 -1.01
C TYR A 109 -7.46 2.65 -0.54
N GLY A 110 -8.28 3.67 -0.74
CA GLY A 110 -8.14 4.93 -0.06
C GLY A 110 -7.05 5.84 -0.57
N LEU A 111 -6.86 6.90 0.18
CA LEU A 111 -5.92 7.97 -0.13
C LEU A 111 -4.50 7.44 -0.42
N PHE A 112 -4.03 6.47 0.37
CA PHE A 112 -2.67 5.91 0.25
C PHE A 112 -2.60 4.62 -0.56
N GLN A 113 -3.71 4.16 -1.14
CA GLN A 113 -3.79 2.95 -1.93
C GLN A 113 -3.25 1.72 -1.18
N LEU A 114 -3.77 1.49 0.03
CA LEU A 114 -3.37 0.41 0.95
C LEU A 114 -4.09 -0.89 0.61
N SER A 115 -3.40 -2.03 0.66
CA SER A 115 -3.94 -3.30 0.15
C SER A 115 -4.75 -4.10 1.18
N ASP A 116 -5.81 -4.75 0.70
CA ASP A 116 -6.57 -5.78 1.43
C ASP A 116 -5.80 -7.07 1.71
N HIS A 117 -4.61 -7.29 1.14
CA HIS A 117 -3.77 -8.44 1.46
C HIS A 117 -2.87 -8.21 2.68
N VAL A 118 -2.63 -6.95 3.03
CA VAL A 118 -1.63 -6.57 4.03
C VAL A 118 -2.20 -5.69 5.13
N VAL A 119 -2.95 -4.66 4.77
CA VAL A 119 -3.28 -3.56 5.68
C VAL A 119 -4.63 -3.77 6.35
N CYS A 120 -5.65 -4.04 5.56
CA CYS A 120 -7.05 -4.10 5.99
C CYS A 120 -7.69 -5.44 5.62
N ASN A 121 -8.81 -5.78 6.25
CA ASN A 121 -9.59 -6.95 5.89
C ASN A 121 -10.72 -6.62 4.90
N SER A 122 -10.83 -7.41 3.83
CA SER A 122 -11.98 -7.41 2.92
C SER A 122 -12.76 -8.73 3.08
N THR A 123 -14.04 -8.74 2.74
CA THR A 123 -14.92 -9.91 2.97
C THR A 123 -14.56 -11.16 2.16
N GLN A 124 -13.59 -11.08 1.23
CA GLN A 124 -13.39 -12.07 0.17
C GLN A 124 -12.00 -12.73 0.17
N ARG A 125 -11.04 -12.32 1.02
CA ARG A 125 -9.63 -12.73 0.91
C ARG A 125 -8.94 -12.93 2.26
N HIS A 126 -7.88 -13.74 2.27
CA HIS A 126 -6.98 -13.86 3.42
C HIS A 126 -6.07 -12.64 3.51
N SER A 127 -6.27 -11.82 4.54
CA SER A 127 -5.47 -10.61 4.82
C SER A 127 -4.55 -10.81 6.02
N LEU A 128 -3.37 -10.20 6.01
CA LEU A 128 -2.57 -10.01 7.22
C LEU A 128 -3.23 -9.03 8.21
N ASN A 129 -4.08 -8.13 7.70
CA ASN A 129 -4.81 -7.10 8.42
C ASN A 129 -3.97 -6.40 9.50
N LEU A 130 -2.80 -5.88 9.11
CA LEU A 130 -1.83 -5.30 10.05
C LEU A 130 -2.39 -4.15 10.88
N CYS A 131 -3.41 -3.46 10.37
CA CYS A 131 -4.05 -2.36 11.07
C CYS A 131 -5.28 -2.76 11.91
N GLY A 132 -5.76 -4.00 11.80
CA GLY A 132 -6.93 -4.44 12.54
C GLY A 132 -8.23 -3.73 12.14
N LEU A 133 -8.37 -3.31 10.88
CA LEU A 133 -9.53 -2.58 10.37
C LEU A 133 -10.13 -3.23 9.12
N THR A 134 -11.38 -2.88 8.81
CA THR A 134 -12.04 -3.26 7.56
C THR A 134 -11.74 -2.24 6.47
N CYS A 135 -11.60 -2.66 5.22
CA CYS A 135 -11.12 -1.78 4.15
C CYS A 135 -12.05 -0.59 3.83
N ASP A 136 -13.33 -0.64 4.24
CA ASP A 136 -14.26 0.50 4.13
C ASP A 136 -13.83 1.71 4.96
N LYS A 137 -13.07 1.50 6.05
CA LYS A 137 -12.52 2.59 6.85
C LYS A 137 -11.50 3.44 6.11
N LEU A 138 -10.81 2.83 5.15
CA LEU A 138 -9.85 3.53 4.29
C LEU A 138 -10.53 4.32 3.15
N LEU A 139 -11.85 4.25 3.01
CA LEU A 139 -12.59 4.91 1.92
C LEU A 139 -13.40 6.12 2.39
N ASP A 140 -13.42 6.40 3.69
CA ASP A 140 -14.14 7.53 4.26
C ASP A 140 -13.28 8.81 4.27
N ASP A 141 -13.90 9.94 4.61
CA ASP A 141 -13.24 11.25 4.56
C ASP A 141 -12.29 11.50 5.74
N ASN A 142 -12.41 10.71 6.80
CA ASN A 142 -11.58 10.84 7.99
C ASN A 142 -10.33 10.00 7.87
N ILE A 143 -9.26 10.60 7.37
CA ILE A 143 -8.01 9.87 7.10
C ILE A 143 -7.19 9.50 8.34
N SER A 144 -7.73 9.63 9.55
CA SER A 144 -6.97 9.46 10.79
C SER A 144 -6.46 8.03 10.95
N ASP A 145 -7.29 7.04 10.64
CA ASP A 145 -6.89 5.62 10.65
C ASP A 145 -6.00 5.26 9.45
N ASP A 146 -6.21 5.87 8.28
CA ASP A 146 -5.30 5.74 7.15
C ASP A 146 -3.87 6.16 7.50
N VAL A 147 -3.72 7.33 8.14
CA VAL A 147 -2.42 7.87 8.55
C VAL A 147 -1.79 6.99 9.63
N ALA A 148 -2.59 6.51 10.59
CA ALA A 148 -2.12 5.55 11.58
C ALA A 148 -1.62 4.25 10.94
N CYS A 149 -2.30 3.77 9.90
CA CYS A 149 -1.87 2.61 9.12
C CYS A 149 -0.55 2.81 8.38
N VAL A 150 -0.35 3.99 7.77
CA VAL A 150 0.92 4.33 7.15
C VAL A 150 2.05 4.29 8.19
N GLN A 151 1.81 4.78 9.42
CA GLN A 151 2.79 4.66 10.51
C GLN A 151 3.09 3.20 10.86
N VAL A 152 2.09 2.33 10.90
CA VAL A 152 2.29 0.88 11.12
C VAL A 152 3.21 0.30 10.05
N LEU A 153 3.00 0.63 8.78
CA LEU A 153 3.87 0.17 7.68
C LEU A 153 5.30 0.72 7.79
N ILE A 154 5.47 2.00 8.14
CA ILE A 154 6.79 2.59 8.39
C ILE A 154 7.53 1.84 9.49
N ASN A 155 6.86 1.53 10.59
CA ASN A 155 7.44 0.77 11.70
C ASN A 155 7.83 -0.67 11.29
N LYS A 156 7.17 -1.25 10.28
CA LYS A 156 7.54 -2.57 9.74
C LYS A 156 8.77 -2.55 8.85
N MET A 157 9.20 -1.40 8.34
CA MET A 157 10.36 -1.29 7.44
C MET A 157 11.67 -1.72 8.11
N THR A 158 11.79 -1.54 9.42
CA THR A 158 12.97 -1.91 10.22
C THR A 158 12.72 -3.08 11.17
N ALA A 159 11.49 -3.61 11.20
CA ALA A 159 11.13 -4.74 12.06
C ALA A 159 11.70 -6.06 11.51
N VAL A 160 12.14 -6.92 12.43
CA VAL A 160 12.48 -8.31 12.08
C VAL A 160 11.18 -9.09 11.90
N ILE A 161 10.95 -9.61 10.69
CA ILE A 161 9.77 -10.42 10.35
C ILE A 161 10.25 -11.86 10.13
N PRO A 162 9.93 -12.81 11.04
CA PRO A 162 10.44 -14.17 10.94
C PRO A 162 9.91 -14.96 9.74
N ASP A 163 8.65 -14.72 9.36
CA ASP A 163 8.02 -15.44 8.25
C ASP A 163 8.38 -14.79 6.89
N PRO A 164 9.06 -15.50 5.97
CA PRO A 164 9.51 -14.94 4.71
C PRO A 164 8.38 -14.48 3.78
N GLU A 165 7.25 -15.20 3.75
CA GLU A 165 6.12 -14.84 2.87
C GLU A 165 5.40 -13.59 3.39
N THR A 166 5.20 -13.48 4.70
CA THR A 166 4.71 -12.27 5.35
C THR A 166 5.66 -11.10 5.09
N ALA A 167 6.97 -11.29 5.24
CA ALA A 167 7.97 -10.26 4.97
C ALA A 167 7.90 -9.78 3.51
N LYS A 168 7.77 -10.71 2.55
CA LYS A 168 7.62 -10.42 1.12
C LYS A 168 6.37 -9.59 0.82
N ARG A 169 5.21 -9.97 1.38
CA ARG A 169 3.94 -9.22 1.21
C ARG A 169 4.06 -7.81 1.78
N ILE A 170 4.61 -7.67 2.99
CA ILE A 170 4.80 -6.36 3.62
C ILE A 170 5.78 -5.50 2.82
N HIS A 171 6.91 -6.06 2.39
CA HIS A 171 7.87 -5.35 1.55
C HIS A 171 7.21 -4.87 0.26
N LYS A 172 6.42 -5.71 -0.40
CA LYS A 172 5.68 -5.34 -1.61
C LYS A 172 4.74 -4.16 -1.35
N MET A 173 3.94 -4.20 -0.27
CA MET A 173 3.07 -3.08 0.11
C MET A 173 3.87 -1.79 0.32
N ILE A 174 4.98 -1.85 1.08
CA ILE A 174 5.85 -0.70 1.30
C ILE A 174 6.42 -0.18 -0.03
N SER A 175 6.84 -1.08 -0.93
CA SER A 175 7.41 -0.69 -2.24
C SER A 175 6.40 0.02 -3.15
N LEU A 176 5.10 -0.26 -3.01
CA LEU A 176 4.05 0.46 -3.73
C LEU A 176 3.95 1.92 -3.24
N ILE A 177 4.11 2.17 -1.93
CA ILE A 177 4.09 3.52 -1.36
C ILE A 177 5.36 4.30 -1.72
N TYR A 178 6.51 3.63 -1.72
CA TYR A 178 7.81 4.22 -2.06
C TYR A 178 8.22 3.94 -3.51
N GLN A 179 7.27 4.13 -4.43
CA GLN A 179 7.46 3.86 -5.86
C GLN A 179 8.58 4.71 -6.50
N PRO A 180 9.28 4.20 -7.53
CA PRO A 180 10.47 4.83 -8.10
C PRO A 180 10.23 6.23 -8.68
N GLU A 181 9.03 6.50 -9.18
CA GLU A 181 8.59 7.81 -9.69
C GLU A 181 8.71 8.90 -8.62
N CYS A 182 8.55 8.52 -7.35
CA CYS A 182 8.61 9.43 -6.21
C CYS A 182 9.97 9.45 -5.52
N ALA A 183 10.91 8.56 -5.85
CA ALA A 183 12.19 8.41 -5.13
C ALA A 183 12.98 9.73 -5.02
N ASN A 184 12.90 10.57 -6.05
CA ASN A 184 13.61 11.86 -6.12
C ASN A 184 12.81 13.06 -5.57
N ALA A 185 11.60 12.85 -5.04
CA ALA A 185 10.80 13.91 -4.45
C ALA A 185 11.53 14.51 -3.24
N LYS A 186 12.02 15.75 -3.38
CA LYS A 186 12.65 16.51 -2.28
C LYS A 186 11.62 17.38 -1.59
N ALA A 187 11.50 17.27 -0.27
CA ALA A 187 10.49 18.02 0.49
C ALA A 187 10.60 19.55 0.31
N SER A 188 11.82 20.08 0.24
CA SER A 188 12.06 21.52 0.03
C SER A 188 11.54 22.05 -1.30
N VAL A 189 11.54 21.22 -2.35
CA VAL A 189 11.10 21.60 -3.70
C VAL A 189 9.62 21.26 -3.88
N TYR A 190 9.24 20.03 -3.50
CA TYR A 190 7.90 19.49 -3.73
C TYR A 190 6.80 20.25 -2.95
N PHE A 191 7.17 20.83 -1.81
CA PHE A 191 6.27 21.63 -0.97
C PHE A 191 6.61 23.12 -0.94
N ALA A 192 7.37 23.63 -1.92
CA ALA A 192 7.80 25.03 -1.95
C ALA A 192 6.63 26.03 -2.04
N ASP A 193 5.52 25.61 -2.64
CA ASP A 193 4.26 26.34 -2.78
C ASP A 193 3.33 26.18 -1.57
N CYS A 194 3.65 25.30 -0.62
CA CYS A 194 2.86 25.15 0.58
C CYS A 194 3.20 26.23 1.61
N PRO A 195 2.19 26.79 2.31
CA PRO A 195 2.43 27.68 3.43
C PRO A 195 3.40 27.06 4.43
N GLN A 196 4.32 27.87 4.92
CA GLN A 196 5.16 27.49 6.05
C GLN A 196 4.33 27.60 7.33
N PRO A 197 4.54 26.70 8.31
CA PRO A 197 3.90 26.82 9.62
C PRO A 197 4.32 28.10 10.36
#